data_AF-A0A9X0QEY8-F1
#
_entry.id   AF-A0A9X0QEY8-F1
#
_cell.length_a   1.000
_cell.length_b   1.000
_cell.length_c   1.000
_cell.angle_alpha   90.00
_cell.angle_beta   90.00
_cell.angle_gamma   90.00
#
_symmetry.space_group_name_H-M   'P 1'
#
loop_
_entity.id
_entity.type
_entity.pdbx_description
1 polymer ?
#
loop_
_entity_poly.entity_id
_entity_poly.type
_entity_poly.pdbx_seq_one_letter_code
_entity_poly.pdbx_strand_id
1 'polypeptide(L)' 'MSHHGMTPHISGTSLSAQARYAAGTREILECWFEGRPIRDEYLIVDGGKLAGTGAHSYTVAK' A
#
# COMPACT_ATOMS: atom_id res chain seq x y z
N MET A 1 -27.11 -13.36 11.75
CA MET A 1 -26.52 -14.49 11.01
C MET A 1 -26.15 -15.56 12.03
N SER A 2 -26.40 -16.84 11.76
CA SER A 2 -25.91 -17.91 12.63
C SER A 2 -24.50 -18.33 12.19
N HIS A 3 -23.63 -18.69 13.14
CA HIS A 3 -22.28 -19.24 12.88
C HIS A 3 -21.31 -18.35 12.07
N HIS A 4 -21.41 -17.03 12.14
CA HIS A 4 -20.43 -16.16 11.49
C HIS A 4 -19.19 -15.92 12.37
N GLY A 5 -18.00 -16.00 11.78
CA GLY A 5 -16.70 -15.75 12.44
C GLY A 5 -16.08 -14.41 12.08
N MET A 6 -16.91 -13.38 11.87
CA MET A 6 -16.44 -12.06 11.45
C MET A 6 -15.61 -11.38 12.54
N THR A 7 -14.60 -10.64 12.11
CA THR A 7 -13.86 -9.69 12.95
C THR A 7 -13.92 -8.31 12.29
N PRO A 8 -13.70 -7.21 13.03
CA PRO A 8 -13.41 -5.92 12.41
C PRO A 8 -12.15 -6.02 11.53
N HIS A 9 -11.86 -5.00 10.73
CA HIS A 9 -10.68 -5.00 9.87
C HIS A 9 -9.38 -4.85 10.69
N ILE A 10 -8.89 -5.95 11.27
CA ILE A 10 -7.76 -5.97 12.20
C ILE A 10 -6.55 -6.78 11.72
N SER A 11 -6.75 -7.69 10.75
CA SER A 11 -5.71 -8.66 10.33
C SER A 11 -4.43 -7.98 9.82
N GLY A 12 -4.58 -6.91 9.03
CA GLY A 12 -3.46 -6.13 8.49
C GLY A 12 -2.81 -5.13 9.46
N THR A 13 -3.38 -4.94 10.67
CA THR A 13 -2.92 -3.93 11.64
C THR A 13 -2.53 -4.50 13.01
N SER A 14 -2.12 -5.77 13.05
CA SER A 14 -1.39 -6.32 14.21
C SER A 14 -0.11 -5.51 14.49
N LEU A 15 0.33 -5.43 15.75
CA LEU A 15 1.51 -4.63 16.15
C LEU A 15 2.77 -4.94 15.31
N SER A 16 2.98 -6.22 14.98
CA SER A 16 4.08 -6.64 14.11
C SER A 16 3.95 -6.13 12.68
N ALA A 17 2.73 -6.02 12.15
CA ALA A 17 2.48 -5.41 10.84
C ALA A 17 2.67 -3.88 10.89
N GLN A 18 2.28 -3.22 11.99
CA GLN A 18 2.46 -1.77 12.15
C GLN A 18 3.93 -1.36 12.04
N ALA A 19 4.83 -2.11 12.67
CA ALA A 19 6.26 -1.87 12.57
C ALA A 19 6.75 -1.84 11.11
N ARG A 20 6.25 -2.74 10.26
CA ARG A 20 6.65 -2.83 8.85
C ARG A 20 6.04 -1.73 7.99
N TYR A 21 4.72 -1.52 8.08
CA TYR A 21 4.10 -0.50 7.23
C TYR A 21 4.49 0.92 7.66
N ALA A 22 4.79 1.16 8.96
CA ALA A 22 5.29 2.46 9.42
C ALA A 22 6.69 2.74 8.87
N ALA A 23 7.57 1.73 8.89
CA ALA A 23 8.90 1.84 8.26
C ALA A 23 8.80 2.08 6.75
N GLY A 24 7.92 1.34 6.05
CA GLY A 24 7.67 1.54 4.61
C GLY A 24 7.11 2.93 4.28
N THR A 25 6.17 3.45 5.08
CA THR A 25 5.68 4.82 4.93
C THR A 25 6.81 5.84 5.07
N ARG A 26 7.66 5.69 6.08
CA ARG A 26 8.82 6.56 6.27
C ARG A 26 9.79 6.48 5.09
N GLU A 27 10.08 5.28 4.60
CA GLU A 27 10.96 5.09 3.43
C GLU A 27 10.42 5.83 2.20
N ILE A 28 9.11 5.71 1.92
CA ILE A 28 8.46 6.43 0.82
C ILE A 28 8.63 7.95 0.97
N LEU A 29 8.45 8.47 2.18
CA LEU A 29 8.62 9.90 2.45
C LEU A 29 10.07 10.36 2.30
N GLU A 30 11.05 9.57 2.74
CA GLU A 30 12.47 9.86 2.53
C GLU A 30 12.80 9.92 1.03
N CYS A 31 12.32 8.95 0.24
CA CYS A 31 12.48 9.01 -1.23
C CYS A 31 11.84 10.27 -1.81
N TRP A 32 10.60 10.57 -1.42
CA TRP A 32 9.84 11.70 -1.93
C TRP A 32 10.52 13.04 -1.64
N PHE A 33 10.92 13.29 -0.39
CA PHE A 33 11.53 14.56 -0.01
C PHE A 33 12.93 14.76 -0.58
N GLU A 34 13.68 13.68 -0.81
CA GLU A 34 15.01 13.72 -1.42
C GLU A 34 14.97 13.69 -2.97
N GLY A 35 13.77 13.60 -3.57
CA GLY A 35 13.61 13.47 -5.02
C GLY A 35 14.16 12.16 -5.60
N ARG A 36 14.30 11.13 -4.76
CA ARG A 36 14.67 9.77 -5.19
C ARG A 36 13.42 9.02 -5.65
N PRO A 37 13.56 8.07 -6.59
CA PRO A 37 12.43 7.24 -7.01
C PRO A 37 11.87 6.42 -5.84
N ILE A 38 10.54 6.38 -5.73
CA ILE A 38 9.82 5.40 -4.90
C ILE A 38 9.94 4.04 -5.60
N ARG A 39 10.05 2.95 -4.83
CA ARG A 39 10.16 1.61 -5.40
C ARG A 39 8.95 1.26 -6.26
N ASP A 40 9.19 0.60 -7.38
CA ASP A 40 8.13 0.25 -8.35
C ASP A 40 7.05 -0.63 -7.71
N GLU A 41 7.43 -1.57 -6.84
CA GLU A 41 6.48 -2.43 -6.13
C GLU A 41 5.56 -1.67 -5.17
N TYR A 42 5.88 -0.42 -4.79
CA TYR A 42 5.04 0.44 -3.94
C TYR A 42 4.13 1.37 -4.75
N LEU A 43 4.38 1.52 -6.04
CA LEU A 43 3.58 2.41 -6.88
C LEU A 43 2.24 1.77 -7.25
N ILE A 44 1.20 2.61 -7.20
CA ILE A 44 -0.14 2.27 -7.68
C ILE A 44 -0.53 3.21 -8.82
N VAL A 45 -0.32 4.51 -8.65
CA VAL A 45 -0.52 5.55 -9.68
C VAL A 45 0.69 6.46 -9.67
N ASP A 46 1.23 6.72 -10.86
CA ASP A 46 2.27 7.73 -11.08
C ASP A 46 2.11 8.34 -12.48
N GLY A 47 2.44 9.62 -12.64
CA GLY A 47 2.38 10.32 -13.94
C GLY A 47 1.00 10.28 -14.62
N GLY A 48 -0.09 10.25 -13.84
CA GLY A 48 -1.47 10.28 -14.37
C GLY A 48 -2.02 8.93 -14.85
N LYS A 49 -1.36 7.81 -14.56
CA LYS A 49 -1.83 6.46 -14.92
C LYS A 49 -1.44 5.43 -13.86
N LEU A 50 -2.03 4.23 -13.95
CA LEU A 50 -1.58 3.10 -13.15
C LEU A 50 -0.09 2.80 -13.44
N ALA A 51 0.68 2.53 -12.40
CA ALA A 51 2.12 2.28 -12.44
C ALA A 51 2.50 1.17 -11.45
N GLY A 52 3.68 0.56 -11.63
CA GLY A 52 4.18 -0.50 -10.75
C GLY A 52 3.16 -1.60 -10.46
N THR A 53 3.02 -1.95 -9.18
CA THR A 53 2.02 -2.92 -8.70
C THR A 53 0.59 -2.55 -9.12
N GLY A 54 0.28 -1.25 -9.22
CA GLY A 54 -1.00 -0.74 -9.70
C GLY A 54 -1.35 -1.21 -11.11
N ALA A 55 -0.39 -1.13 -12.04
CA ALA A 55 -0.60 -1.50 -13.44
C ALA A 55 -0.83 -3.01 -13.64
N HIS A 56 -0.29 -3.85 -12.76
CA HIS A 56 -0.46 -5.29 -12.82
C HIS A 56 -1.72 -5.79 -12.13
N SER A 57 -2.23 -5.06 -11.13
CA SER A 57 -3.23 -5.59 -10.19
C SER A 57 -4.60 -4.93 -10.31
N TYR A 58 -4.70 -3.75 -10.92
CA TYR A 58 -5.92 -2.94 -10.91
C TYR A 58 -6.39 -2.55 -12.30
N THR A 59 -7.68 -2.24 -12.38
CA THR A 59 -8.31 -1.55 -13.52
C THR A 59 -8.87 -0.22 -13.05
N VAL A 60 -8.90 0.77 -13.95
CA VAL A 60 -9.56 2.05 -13.68
C VAL A 60 -11.03 1.91 -14.08
N ALA A 61 -11.94 2.28 -13.18
CA ALA A 61 -13.35 2.33 -13.52
C ALA A 61 -13.57 3.35 -14.65
N LYS A 62 -14.38 2.98 -15.64
CA LYS A 62 -14.77 3.88 -16.74
C LYS A 62 -15.76 4.93 -16.27
#